data_AF-A0A1M4J7F7-F1
#
_entry.id   AF-A0A1M4J7F7-F1
#
_cell.length_a   1.000
_cell.length_b   1.000
_cell.length_c   1.000
_cell.angle_alpha   90.00
_cell.angle_beta   90.00
_cell.angle_gamma   90.00
#
_symmetry.space_group_name_H-M   'P 1'
#
loop_
_entity.id
_entity.type
_entity.pdbx_description
1 polymer ?
#
loop_
_entity_poly.entity_id
_entity_poly.type
_entity_poly.pdbx_seq_one_letter_code
_entity_poly.pdbx_strand_id
1 'polypeptide(L)'
;MGTAFFSSLGVRLGLTDALVQRLREGETVLGPAGMLCRVHTRVQDDAVAGFPEVILPLAARELGGDEVVTLLALQEQLLTEYGWRLTMSNLGLLCICPLLLAQTPEDVAATLERGQVIARVVLDALVTQAGSATEASV
;
A
#
# COMPACT_ATOMS: atom_id res chain seq x y z
N MET A 1 -7.95 -3.89 -23.28
CA MET A 1 -7.62 -2.66 -22.51
C MET A 1 -6.72 -2.93 -21.31
N GLY A 2 -7.02 -3.90 -20.44
CA GLY A 2 -6.15 -4.21 -19.28
C GLY A 2 -4.69 -4.53 -19.62
N THR A 3 -4.43 -5.25 -20.71
CA THR A 3 -3.06 -5.60 -21.12
C THR A 3 -2.15 -4.38 -21.31
N ALA A 4 -2.60 -3.39 -22.09
CA ALA A 4 -1.84 -2.17 -22.37
C ALA A 4 -1.65 -1.30 -21.13
N PHE A 5 -2.67 -1.24 -20.26
CA PHE A 5 -2.60 -0.54 -18.97
C PHE A 5 -1.47 -1.10 -18.10
N PHE A 6 -1.46 -2.43 -17.88
CA PHE A 6 -0.45 -3.07 -17.03
C PHE A 6 0.95 -3.06 -17.66
N SER A 7 1.07 -3.14 -18.99
CA SER A 7 2.36 -2.99 -19.67
C SER A 7 2.93 -1.57 -19.49
N SER A 8 2.11 -0.53 -19.65
CA SER A 8 2.54 0.86 -19.42
C SER A 8 2.92 1.10 -17.95
N LEU A 9 2.13 0.56 -17.01
CA LEU A 9 2.42 0.61 -15.59
C LEU A 9 3.75 -0.09 -15.26
N GLY A 10 3.99 -1.26 -15.84
CA GLY A 10 5.21 -2.04 -15.67
C GLY A 10 6.46 -1.28 -16.07
N VAL A 11 6.43 -0.63 -17.24
CA VAL A 11 7.55 0.21 -17.72
C VAL A 11 7.86 1.33 -16.74
N ARG A 12 6.84 2.03 -16.23
CA ARG A 12 7.01 3.16 -15.30
C ARG A 12 7.58 2.72 -13.95
N LEU A 13 7.20 1.54 -13.49
CA LEU A 13 7.68 0.96 -12.25
C LEU A 13 8.98 0.16 -12.41
N GLY A 14 9.55 0.06 -13.62
CA GLY A 14 10.75 -0.73 -13.87
C GLY A 14 10.57 -2.23 -13.61
N LEU A 15 9.35 -2.76 -13.81
CA LEU A 15 9.03 -4.17 -13.56
C LEU A 15 9.34 -5.06 -14.76
N THR A 16 9.70 -6.31 -14.50
CA THR A 16 9.83 -7.34 -15.53
C THR A 16 8.46 -7.81 -16.02
N ASP A 17 8.38 -8.39 -17.22
CA ASP A 17 7.12 -8.92 -17.77
C ASP A 17 6.45 -9.95 -16.86
N ALA A 18 7.25 -10.76 -16.16
CA ALA A 18 6.75 -11.73 -15.18
C ALA A 18 6.02 -11.03 -14.01
N LEU A 19 6.58 -9.94 -13.48
CA LEU A 19 5.94 -9.17 -12.41
C LEU A 19 4.70 -8.40 -12.92
N VAL A 20 4.74 -7.90 -14.16
CA VAL A 20 3.59 -7.26 -14.80
C VAL A 20 2.43 -8.24 -14.96
N GLN A 21 2.71 -9.48 -15.38
CA GLN A 21 1.68 -10.51 -15.51
C GLN A 21 1.05 -10.84 -14.16
N ARG A 22 1.85 -11.00 -13.11
CA ARG A 22 1.35 -11.25 -11.75
C ARG A 22 0.49 -10.11 -11.22
N LEU A 23 0.89 -8.86 -11.43
CA LEU A 23 0.07 -7.69 -11.09
C LEU A 23 -1.28 -7.70 -11.82
N ARG A 24 -1.28 -8.08 -13.11
CA ARG A 24 -2.50 -8.19 -13.92
C ARG A 24 -3.45 -9.26 -13.38
N GLU A 25 -2.91 -10.35 -12.85
CA GLU A 25 -3.67 -11.42 -12.19
C GLU A 25 -4.15 -11.04 -10.77
N GLY A 26 -3.83 -9.82 -10.32
CA GLY A 26 -4.19 -9.34 -9.00
C GLY A 26 -3.33 -9.93 -7.89
N GLU A 27 -2.15 -10.48 -8.22
CA GLU A 27 -1.21 -10.98 -7.24
C GLU A 27 -0.43 -9.85 -6.56
N THR A 28 0.19 -10.19 -5.43
CA THR A 28 1.13 -9.32 -4.74
C THR A 28 2.54 -9.48 -5.34
N VAL A 29 3.19 -8.34 -5.62
CA VAL A 29 4.57 -8.26 -6.11
C VAL A 29 5.40 -7.37 -5.19
N LEU A 30 6.73 -7.42 -5.33
CA LEU A 30 7.61 -6.47 -4.66
C LEU A 30 7.67 -5.18 -5.51
N GLY A 31 7.28 -4.06 -4.93
CA GLY A 31 7.37 -2.75 -5.55
C GLY A 31 8.81 -2.19 -5.56
N PRO A 32 9.06 -1.10 -6.30
CA PRO A 32 10.40 -0.53 -6.46
C PRO A 32 11.11 -0.11 -5.16
N ALA A 33 10.37 0.26 -4.11
CA ALA A 33 10.92 0.61 -2.80
C ALA A 33 11.00 -0.58 -1.83
N GLY A 34 10.89 -1.82 -2.35
CA GLY A 34 11.02 -3.04 -1.56
C GLY A 34 9.81 -3.36 -0.68
N MET A 35 8.67 -2.73 -0.92
CA MET A 35 7.41 -3.03 -0.21
C MET A 35 6.52 -3.91 -1.06
N LEU A 36 5.79 -4.84 -0.42
CA LEU A 36 4.80 -5.65 -1.12
C LEU A 36 3.65 -4.74 -1.59
N CYS A 37 3.23 -4.90 -2.83
CA CYS A 37 2.10 -4.16 -3.38
C CYS A 37 1.25 -5.00 -4.33
N ARG A 38 0.04 -4.53 -4.53
CA ARG A 38 -0.92 -5.04 -5.51
C ARG A 38 -1.57 -3.86 -6.21
N VAL A 39 -2.03 -4.05 -7.43
CA VAL A 39 -2.81 -3.04 -8.15
C VAL A 39 -4.19 -3.58 -8.45
N HIS A 40 -5.19 -2.87 -7.96
CA HIS A 40 -6.59 -3.13 -8.25
C HIS A 40 -7.01 -2.28 -9.43
N THR A 41 -7.76 -2.85 -10.36
CA THR A 41 -8.31 -2.12 -11.50
C THR A 41 -9.82 -2.26 -11.55
N ARG A 42 -10.48 -1.23 -12.10
CA ARG A 42 -11.90 -1.21 -12.43
C ARG A 42 -12.05 -0.62 -13.82
N VAL A 43 -12.95 -1.18 -14.60
CA VAL A 43 -13.35 -0.58 -15.88
C VAL A 43 -14.45 0.45 -15.58
N GLN A 44 -14.24 1.69 -15.99
CA GLN A 44 -15.19 2.81 -15.88
C GLN A 44 -15.29 3.51 -17.25
N ASP A 45 -16.50 3.60 -17.81
CA ASP A 45 -16.77 4.33 -19.07
C ASP A 45 -15.75 4.06 -20.19
N ASP A 46 -15.45 2.77 -20.43
CA ASP A 46 -14.47 2.29 -21.42
C ASP A 46 -13.00 2.67 -21.14
N ALA A 47 -12.70 3.18 -19.95
CA ALA A 47 -11.35 3.41 -19.43
C ALA A 47 -11.02 2.45 -18.27
N VAL A 48 -9.72 2.21 -18.04
CA VAL A 48 -9.24 1.43 -16.90
C VAL A 48 -8.74 2.40 -15.82
N ALA A 49 -9.46 2.46 -14.71
CA ALA A 49 -9.02 3.13 -13.50
C ALA A 49 -8.42 2.10 -12.53
N GLY A 50 -7.53 2.52 -11.64
CA GLY A 50 -6.95 1.64 -10.65
C GLY A 50 -6.43 2.33 -9.41
N PHE A 51 -6.08 1.52 -8.42
CA PHE A 51 -5.42 1.99 -7.21
C PHE A 51 -4.42 0.95 -6.71
N PRO A 52 -3.27 1.39 -6.17
CA PRO A 52 -2.35 0.50 -5.49
C PRO A 52 -2.80 0.20 -4.06
N GLU A 53 -2.62 -1.04 -3.64
CA GLU A 53 -2.58 -1.48 -2.25
C GLU A 53 -1.11 -1.68 -1.88
N VAL A 54 -0.62 -1.01 -0.84
CA VAL A 54 0.74 -1.22 -0.30
C VAL A 54 0.63 -1.98 1.01
N ILE A 55 1.21 -3.17 1.06
CA ILE A 55 1.09 -4.10 2.17
C ILE A 55 2.28 -3.91 3.11
N LEU A 56 1.98 -3.66 4.38
CA LEU A 56 2.95 -3.53 5.45
C LEU A 56 3.29 -4.93 5.97
N PRO A 57 4.55 -5.20 6.35
CA PRO A 57 4.97 -6.46 6.95
C PRO A 57 4.58 -6.54 8.43
N LEU A 58 3.29 -6.28 8.75
CA LEU A 58 2.77 -6.25 10.11
C LEU A 58 1.34 -6.82 10.12
N ALA A 59 1.09 -7.88 10.87
CA ALA A 59 -0.25 -8.44 11.03
C ALA A 59 -1.02 -7.65 12.09
N ALA A 60 -2.31 -7.39 11.83
CA ALA A 60 -3.14 -6.63 12.77
C ALA A 60 -3.22 -7.26 14.18
N ARG A 61 -3.05 -8.59 14.26
CA ARG A 61 -3.05 -9.35 15.52
C ARG A 61 -1.82 -9.09 16.40
N GLU A 62 -0.76 -8.50 15.84
CA GLU A 62 0.47 -8.17 16.55
C GLU A 62 0.36 -6.84 17.29
N LEU A 63 -0.70 -6.06 17.01
CA LEU A 63 -0.95 -4.77 17.66
C LEU A 63 -1.73 -4.96 18.96
N GLY A 64 -1.25 -4.34 20.03
CA GLY A 64 -1.90 -4.28 21.34
C GLY A 64 -1.79 -2.88 21.95
N GLY A 65 -2.20 -2.74 23.21
CA GLY A 65 -1.88 -1.59 24.05
C GLY A 65 -1.88 -0.21 23.38
N ASP A 66 -0.76 0.50 23.52
CA ASP A 66 -0.56 1.84 22.99
C ASP A 66 -0.40 1.85 21.47
N GLU A 67 0.05 0.73 20.87
CA GLU A 67 0.15 0.62 19.41
C GLU A 67 -1.23 0.75 18.74
N VAL A 68 -2.30 0.29 19.39
CA VAL A 68 -3.67 0.49 18.90
C VAL A 68 -4.06 1.97 18.94
N VAL A 69 -3.61 2.72 19.95
CA VAL A 69 -3.86 4.17 20.02
C VAL A 69 -3.12 4.89 18.90
N THR A 70 -1.84 4.55 18.68
CA THR A 70 -1.07 5.06 17.54
C THR A 70 -1.70 4.71 16.20
N LEU A 71 -2.20 3.48 16.05
CA LEU A 71 -2.90 3.03 14.85
C LEU A 71 -4.11 3.90 14.52
N LEU A 72 -4.94 4.21 15.53
CA LEU A 72 -6.13 5.04 15.38
C LEU A 72 -5.78 6.48 15.00
N ALA A 73 -4.74 7.05 15.63
CA ALA A 73 -4.25 8.39 15.30
C ALA A 73 -3.69 8.46 13.87
N LEU A 74 -2.89 7.47 13.46
CA LEU A 74 -2.41 7.36 12.08
C LEU A 74 -3.55 7.21 11.08
N GLN A 75 -4.55 6.39 11.40
CA GLN A 75 -5.73 6.21 10.55
C GLN A 75 -6.49 7.54 10.35
N GLU A 76 -6.63 8.35 11.40
CA GLU A 76 -7.25 9.68 11.30
C GLU A 76 -6.46 10.58 10.34
N GLN A 77 -5.15 10.74 10.56
CA GLN A 77 -4.30 11.57 9.69
C GLN A 77 -4.28 11.08 8.24
N LEU A 78 -4.20 9.76 8.03
CA LEU A 78 -4.22 9.19 6.69
C LEU A 78 -5.52 9.56 5.94
N LEU A 79 -6.67 9.49 6.62
CA LEU A 79 -7.95 9.80 6.01
C LEU A 79 -8.14 11.30 5.72
N THR A 80 -7.71 12.16 6.64
CA THR A 80 -8.00 13.59 6.60
C THR A 80 -6.97 14.40 5.83
N GLU A 81 -5.68 14.07 5.98
CA GLU A 81 -4.58 14.86 5.44
C GLU A 81 -3.98 14.25 4.17
N TYR A 82 -3.85 12.93 4.13
CA TYR A 82 -3.14 12.26 3.04
C TYR A 82 -4.06 11.67 1.97
N GLY A 83 -5.33 11.42 2.29
CA GLY A 83 -6.27 10.75 1.39
C GLY A 83 -6.01 9.25 1.24
N TRP A 84 -5.55 8.60 2.31
CA TRP A 84 -5.26 7.17 2.39
C TRP A 84 -6.04 6.52 3.52
N ARG A 85 -6.19 5.20 3.44
CA ARG A 85 -6.84 4.39 4.47
C ARG A 85 -5.94 3.22 4.82
N LEU A 86 -5.69 3.03 6.11
CA LEU A 86 -5.13 1.80 6.66
C LEU A 86 -6.25 0.76 6.79
N THR A 87 -5.99 -0.45 6.33
CA THR A 87 -6.94 -1.56 6.34
C THR A 87 -6.20 -2.90 6.38
N MET A 88 -6.92 -4.00 6.21
CA MET A 88 -6.31 -5.33 6.11
C MET A 88 -6.31 -5.81 4.66
N SER A 89 -5.15 -6.29 4.23
CA SER A 89 -4.99 -7.01 2.97
C SER A 89 -5.61 -8.41 3.08
N ASN A 90 -5.80 -9.07 1.93
CA ASN A 90 -6.24 -10.46 1.90
C ASN A 90 -5.19 -11.47 2.43
N LEU A 91 -3.97 -11.01 2.76
CA LEU A 91 -2.94 -11.79 3.42
C LEU A 91 -3.04 -11.72 4.95
N GLY A 92 -4.00 -10.97 5.50
CA GLY A 92 -4.14 -10.74 6.94
C GLY A 92 -3.10 -9.77 7.51
N LEU A 93 -2.35 -9.10 6.65
CA LEU A 93 -1.40 -8.03 6.97
C LEU A 93 -2.06 -6.67 6.81
N LEU A 94 -1.60 -5.68 7.58
CA LEU A 94 -2.00 -4.28 7.39
C LEU A 94 -1.58 -3.82 6.00
N CYS A 95 -2.39 -2.96 5.39
CA CYS A 95 -2.08 -2.30 4.13
C CYS A 95 -2.64 -0.89 4.11
N ILE A 96 -2.07 -0.03 3.27
CA ILE A 96 -2.66 1.26 2.95
C ILE A 96 -3.16 1.27 1.51
N CYS A 97 -4.30 1.93 1.31
CA CYS A 97 -4.91 2.15 0.01
C CYS A 97 -5.29 3.64 -0.13
N PRO A 98 -5.12 4.26 -1.30
CA PRO A 98 -5.62 5.60 -1.52
C PRO A 98 -7.15 5.59 -1.55
N LEU A 99 -7.77 6.72 -1.18
CA LEU A 99 -9.22 6.87 -1.21
C LEU A 99 -9.77 7.08 -2.64
N LEU A 100 -8.92 7.57 -3.55
CA LEU A 100 -9.30 7.90 -4.92
C LEU A 100 -8.68 6.93 -5.93
N LEU A 101 -9.44 6.65 -6.99
CA LEU A 101 -8.95 5.88 -8.13
C LEU A 101 -8.15 6.78 -9.06
N ALA A 102 -6.96 6.32 -9.43
CA ALA A 102 -6.16 6.91 -10.49
C ALA A 102 -6.68 6.45 -11.86
N GLN A 103 -6.73 7.37 -12.82
CA GLN A 103 -7.36 7.13 -14.12
C GLN A 103 -6.36 6.66 -15.19
N THR A 104 -5.07 6.78 -14.92
CA THR A 104 -4.01 6.42 -15.87
C THR A 104 -2.97 5.50 -15.22
N PRO A 105 -2.22 4.71 -16.01
CA PRO A 105 -1.08 3.94 -15.50
C PRO A 105 -0.02 4.82 -14.82
N GLU A 106 0.14 6.05 -15.29
CA GLU A 106 1.06 7.04 -14.74
C GLU A 106 0.65 7.47 -13.34
N ASP A 107 -0.61 7.83 -13.18
CA ASP A 107 -1.16 8.24 -11.88
C ASP A 107 -1.12 7.08 -10.89
N VAL A 108 -1.36 5.84 -11.33
CA VAL A 108 -1.21 4.65 -10.48
C VAL A 108 0.23 4.46 -10.03
N ALA A 109 1.21 4.61 -10.93
CA ALA A 109 2.63 4.50 -10.59
C ALA A 109 3.04 5.56 -9.55
N ALA A 110 2.71 6.82 -9.81
CA ALA A 110 3.00 7.93 -8.89
C ALA A 110 2.29 7.77 -7.54
N THR A 111 1.07 7.23 -7.54
CA THR A 111 0.33 6.93 -6.32
C THR A 111 0.95 5.77 -5.56
N LEU A 112 1.46 4.75 -6.24
CA LEU A 112 2.16 3.62 -5.63
C LEU A 112 3.47 4.06 -4.99
N GLU A 113 4.25 4.91 -5.65
CA GLU A 113 5.48 5.48 -5.08
C GLU A 113 5.21 6.27 -3.81
N ARG A 114 4.20 7.16 -3.83
CA ARG A 114 3.76 7.88 -2.63
C ARG A 114 3.27 6.93 -1.54
N GLY A 115 2.51 5.91 -1.90
CA GLY A 115 2.04 4.88 -0.97
C GLY A 115 3.19 4.14 -0.29
N GLN A 116 4.27 3.83 -1.00
CA GLN A 116 5.43 3.18 -0.39
C GLN A 116 6.13 4.06 0.64
N VAL A 117 6.20 5.37 0.41
CA VAL A 117 6.73 6.34 1.38
C VAL A 117 5.81 6.43 2.61
N ILE A 118 4.50 6.57 2.40
CA ILE A 118 3.53 6.63 3.50
C ILE A 118 3.54 5.34 4.32
N ALA A 119 3.57 4.18 3.65
CA ALA A 119 3.61 2.87 4.31
C ALA A 119 4.86 2.70 5.17
N ARG A 120 6.01 3.24 4.74
CA ARG A 120 7.23 3.26 5.54
C ARG A 120 7.04 4.10 6.80
N VAL A 121 6.53 5.32 6.69
CA VAL A 121 6.28 6.20 7.85
C VAL A 121 5.30 5.56 8.83
N VAL A 122 4.21 4.95 8.34
CA VAL A 122 3.25 4.22 9.17
C VAL A 122 3.92 3.05 9.88
N LEU A 123 4.71 2.25 9.16
CA LEU A 123 5.43 1.12 9.75
C LEU A 123 6.40 1.59 10.84
N ASP A 124 7.18 2.63 10.57
CA ASP A 124 8.16 3.18 11.52
C ASP A 124 7.46 3.71 12.78
N ALA A 125 6.31 4.39 12.64
CA ALA A 125 5.53 4.88 13.76
C ALA A 125 4.97 3.74 14.65
N LEU A 126 4.50 2.63 14.03
CA LEU A 126 3.96 1.49 14.76
C LEU A 126 5.06 0.62 15.41
N VAL A 127 6.23 0.50 14.78
CA VAL A 127 7.34 -0.34 15.29
C VAL A 127 8.20 0.41 16.32
N THR A 128 8.38 1.72 16.19
CA THR A 128 9.22 2.51 17.12
C THR A 128 8.64 2.56 18.54
N GLN A 129 7.31 2.47 18.69
CA GLN A 129 6.66 2.42 20.02
C GLN A 129 6.78 1.04 20.70
N ALA A 130 6.86 -0.05 19.92
CA ALA A 130 7.07 -1.39 20.48
C ALA A 130 8.46 -1.55 21.15
N GLY A 131 9.45 -0.76 20.69
CA GLY A 131 10.80 -0.75 21.27
C GLY A 131 10.92 0.02 22.59
N SER A 132 10.12 1.07 22.81
CA SER A 132 10.23 1.92 24.01
C SER A 132 9.65 1.26 25.27
N ALA A 133 8.68 0.34 25.13
CA ALA A 133 8.11 -0.40 26.24
C ALA A 133 9.08 -1.47 26.81
N THR A 134 10.04 -1.94 26.02
CA THR A 134 10.94 -3.04 26.41
C THR A 134 12.14 -2.55 27.24
N GLU A 135 12.55 -1.28 27.10
CA GLU A 135 13.67 -0.70 27.86
C GLU A 135 13.28 -0.18 29.25
N ALA A 136 11.99 -0.02 29.56
CA ALA A 136 11.53 0.48 30.87
C ALA A 136 11.46 -0.61 31.97
N SER A 137 11.91 -1.84 31.68
CA SER A 137 11.80 -3.00 32.58
C SER A 137 13.13 -3.64 32.99
N VAL A 138 14.26 -2.92 32.88
CA VAL A 138 15.59 -3.40 33.33
C VAL A 138 16.10 -2.57 34.49
#